data_AF-U9VJJ1-F1
#
_entry.id   AF-U9VJJ1-F1
#
_cell.length_a   1.000
_cell.length_b   1.000
_cell.length_c   1.000
_cell.angle_alpha   90.00
_cell.angle_beta   90.00
_cell.angle_gamma   90.00
#
_symmetry.space_group_name_H-M   'P 1'
#
loop_
_entity.id
_entity.type
_entity.pdbx_description
1 polymer ?
#
loop_
_entity_poly.entity_id
_entity_poly.type
_entity_poly.pdbx_seq_one_letter_code
_entity_poly.pdbx_strand_id
1 'polypeptide(L)'
;MTRNVIGMLWIAIATTSCPDLELFQTAPVEAIEPSAVPPAGMQPYGVDGELSEADIKALLYLRFPQSYEAISGRFGFPAYRDSVSDYYKLPNGRWVVIQYAGKTATGLKFSDSGD
;
A
#
# COMPACT_ATOMS: atom_id res chain seq x y z
N MET A 1 -32.25 -5.89 -62.87
CA MET A 1 -31.80 -7.15 -62.24
C MET A 1 -30.60 -6.82 -61.36
N THR A 2 -30.81 -6.64 -60.05
CA THR A 2 -30.41 -7.57 -58.94
C THR A 2 -28.90 -7.53 -58.65
N ARG A 3 -28.34 -7.35 -57.43
CA ARG A 3 -28.81 -7.41 -56.02
C ARG A 3 -27.78 -6.71 -55.11
N ASN A 4 -28.25 -6.07 -54.04
CA ASN A 4 -27.53 -5.81 -52.78
C ASN A 4 -27.08 -7.12 -52.12
N VAL A 5 -25.91 -7.16 -51.45
CA VAL A 5 -25.70 -7.81 -50.14
C VAL A 5 -24.54 -7.14 -49.37
N ILE A 6 -24.88 -6.60 -48.20
CA ILE A 6 -23.98 -6.18 -47.12
C ILE A 6 -23.52 -7.45 -46.38
N GLY A 7 -22.22 -7.58 -46.13
CA GLY A 7 -21.64 -8.67 -45.33
C GLY A 7 -20.87 -8.12 -44.14
N MET A 8 -21.55 -7.95 -43.00
CA MET A 8 -20.95 -7.74 -41.68
C MET A 8 -20.11 -8.98 -41.32
N LEU A 9 -18.82 -8.77 -41.06
CA LEU A 9 -17.94 -9.78 -40.49
C LEU A 9 -18.05 -9.71 -38.96
N TRP A 10 -18.81 -10.63 -38.37
CA TRP A 10 -18.86 -10.84 -36.93
C TRP A 10 -17.70 -11.76 -36.54
N ILE A 11 -16.74 -11.23 -35.78
CA ILE A 11 -15.71 -12.06 -35.12
C ILE A 11 -16.34 -12.61 -33.85
N ALA A 12 -16.68 -13.89 -33.86
CA ALA A 12 -17.05 -14.63 -32.67
C ALA A 12 -15.79 -14.83 -31.81
N ILE A 13 -15.67 -14.08 -30.71
CA ILE A 13 -14.67 -14.34 -29.68
C ILE A 13 -15.23 -15.44 -28.79
N ALA A 14 -14.58 -16.60 -28.84
CA ALA A 14 -14.86 -17.75 -28.00
C ALA A 14 -14.76 -17.35 -26.52
N THR A 15 -15.84 -17.55 -25.77
CA THR A 15 -15.88 -17.38 -24.32
C THR A 15 -15.07 -18.52 -23.68
N THR A 16 -13.82 -18.25 -23.30
CA THR A 16 -13.11 -19.08 -22.33
C THR A 16 -13.69 -18.77 -20.95
N SER A 17 -14.47 -19.72 -20.44
CA SER A 17 -15.00 -19.77 -19.10
C SER A 17 -13.89 -19.67 -18.06
N CYS A 18 -13.76 -18.52 -17.40
CA CYS A 18 -13.05 -18.41 -16.12
C CYS A 18 -13.98 -18.96 -15.01
N PRO A 19 -13.53 -19.93 -14.20
CA PRO A 19 -14.33 -20.39 -13.07
C PRO A 19 -14.38 -19.29 -12.00
N ASP A 20 -15.60 -19.07 -11.52
CA ASP A 20 -15.98 -18.75 -10.15
C ASP A 20 -14.89 -18.12 -9.26
N LEU A 21 -14.90 -16.79 -9.20
CA LEU A 21 -14.27 -16.02 -8.14
C LEU A 21 -15.19 -16.13 -6.93
N GLU A 22 -15.00 -17.19 -6.13
CA GLU A 22 -15.69 -17.36 -4.86
C GLU A 22 -15.50 -16.10 -4.01
N LEU A 23 -16.65 -15.56 -3.62
CA LEU A 23 -16.85 -14.48 -2.66
C LEU A 23 -16.04 -14.75 -1.38
N PHE A 24 -14.84 -14.17 -1.27
CA PHE A 24 -14.29 -13.86 0.04
C PHE A 24 -15.07 -12.67 0.58
N GLN A 25 -16.13 -12.98 1.33
CA GLN A 25 -16.82 -12.02 2.20
C GLN A 25 -15.79 -11.42 3.16
N THR A 26 -15.31 -10.22 2.87
CA THR A 26 -14.63 -9.39 3.85
C THR A 26 -15.66 -9.07 4.93
N ALA A 27 -15.54 -9.70 6.09
CA ALA A 27 -16.31 -9.32 7.27
C ALA A 27 -16.10 -7.81 7.52
N PRO A 28 -17.15 -7.05 7.88
CA PRO A 28 -16.97 -5.66 8.26
C PRO A 28 -16.27 -5.67 9.62
N VAL A 29 -14.95 -5.48 9.60
CA VAL A 29 -14.19 -5.25 10.83
C VAL A 29 -14.65 -3.91 11.37
N GLU A 30 -15.26 -3.97 12.55
CA GLU A 30 -15.76 -2.85 13.33
C GLU A 30 -14.73 -1.71 13.34
N ALA A 31 -15.15 -0.53 12.88
CA ALA A 31 -14.30 0.66 12.82
C ALA A 31 -14.03 1.14 14.25
N ILE A 32 -12.89 0.73 14.80
CA ILE A 32 -12.36 1.26 16.05
C ILE A 32 -11.69 2.59 15.70
N GLU A 33 -12.23 3.69 16.24
CA GLU A 33 -11.70 5.05 16.04
C GLU A 33 -10.28 5.17 16.62
N PRO A 34 -9.35 5.89 15.96
CA PRO A 34 -7.93 5.88 16.34
C PRO A 34 -7.60 6.84 17.48
N SER A 35 -6.73 6.37 18.38
CA SER A 35 -6.20 7.13 19.52
C SER A 35 -4.78 7.61 19.20
N ALA A 36 -4.41 8.82 19.61
CA ALA A 36 -3.10 9.44 19.38
C ALA A 36 -1.96 8.85 20.25
N VAL A 37 -2.13 7.62 20.75
CA VAL A 37 -1.20 6.94 21.66
C VAL A 37 -0.56 5.78 20.89
N PRO A 38 0.78 5.67 20.84
CA PRO A 38 1.43 4.57 20.13
C PRO A 38 0.95 3.21 20.65
N PRO A 39 0.74 2.22 19.78
CA PRO A 39 0.36 0.86 20.18
C PRO A 39 1.37 0.25 21.15
N ALA A 40 0.86 -0.50 22.13
CA ALA A 40 1.70 -1.18 23.10
C ALA A 40 2.60 -2.22 22.40
N GLY A 41 3.92 -2.14 22.62
CA GLY A 41 4.90 -3.12 22.12
C GLY A 41 5.88 -2.61 21.06
N MET A 42 5.81 -1.34 20.65
CA MET A 42 6.74 -0.76 19.67
C MET A 42 8.06 -0.29 20.30
N GLN A 43 9.18 -0.47 19.59
CA GLN A 43 10.49 0.09 19.97
C GLN A 43 10.68 1.45 19.30
N PRO A 44 10.96 2.53 20.07
CA PRO A 44 11.26 3.83 19.48
C PRO A 44 12.65 3.78 18.81
N TYR A 45 12.73 4.21 17.55
CA TYR A 45 14.01 4.49 16.90
C TYR A 45 14.31 5.99 17.06
N GLY A 46 15.56 6.35 17.35
CA GLY A 46 15.99 7.64 17.94
C GLY A 46 15.92 8.91 17.06
N VAL A 47 14.98 8.99 16.13
CA VAL A 47 14.62 10.21 15.38
C VAL A 47 13.11 10.33 15.48
N ASP A 48 12.57 11.55 15.46
CA ASP A 48 11.12 11.79 15.42
C ASP A 48 10.40 11.00 14.33
N GLY A 49 11.14 10.51 13.34
CA GLY A 49 10.73 9.65 12.24
C GLY A 49 9.92 10.41 11.22
N GLU A 50 10.06 11.75 11.23
CA GLU A 50 9.34 12.66 10.37
C GLU A 50 10.01 12.74 9.00
N LEU A 51 9.19 12.61 7.96
CA LEU A 51 9.63 12.69 6.58
C LEU A 51 9.58 14.14 6.09
N SER A 52 10.64 14.57 5.41
CA SER A 52 10.61 15.85 4.70
C SER A 52 9.68 15.80 3.48
N GLU A 53 9.26 16.96 2.96
CA GLU A 53 8.48 17.00 1.71
C GLU A 53 9.17 16.28 0.54
N ALA A 54 10.50 16.33 0.49
CA ALA A 54 11.29 15.63 -0.52
C ALA A 54 11.21 14.11 -0.36
N ASP A 55 11.21 13.62 0.88
CA ASP A 55 11.08 12.20 1.20
C ASP A 55 9.68 11.66 0.90
N ILE A 56 8.65 12.44 1.23
CA ILE A 56 7.26 12.12 0.90
C ILE A 56 7.09 11.97 -0.61
N LYS A 57 7.63 12.91 -1.39
CA LYS A 57 7.61 12.82 -2.85
C LYS A 57 8.36 11.58 -3.34
N ALA A 58 9.53 11.28 -2.77
CA ALA A 58 10.27 10.08 -3.13
C ALA A 58 9.52 8.79 -2.80
N LEU A 59 8.79 8.73 -1.67
CA LEU A 59 7.92 7.61 -1.30
C LEU A 59 6.77 7.40 -2.29
N LEU A 60 6.12 8.47 -2.75
CA LEU A 60 5.02 8.39 -3.74
C LEU A 60 5.45 7.78 -5.08
N TYR A 61 6.73 7.93 -5.46
CA TYR A 61 7.28 7.35 -6.69
C TYR A 61 8.10 6.08 -6.44
N LEU A 62 8.18 5.60 -5.20
CA LEU A 62 8.93 4.41 -4.84
C LEU A 62 8.27 3.18 -5.46
N ARG A 63 9.06 2.38 -6.18
CA ARG A 63 8.59 1.11 -6.75
C ARG A 63 8.87 -0.01 -5.77
N PHE A 64 7.85 -0.75 -5.37
CA PHE A 64 8.00 -1.95 -4.56
C PHE A 64 8.24 -3.18 -5.46
N PRO A 65 8.95 -4.22 -4.97
CA PRO A 65 9.51 -4.34 -3.61
C PRO A 65 10.83 -3.58 -3.41
N GLN A 66 11.16 -3.25 -2.15
CA GLN A 66 12.43 -2.64 -1.74
C GLN A 66 13.04 -3.38 -0.54
N SER A 67 14.37 -3.38 -0.38
CA SER A 67 14.98 -3.94 0.83
C SER A 67 14.84 -2.98 2.02
N TYR A 68 14.85 -3.51 3.24
CA TYR A 68 14.88 -2.68 4.44
C TYR A 68 16.03 -1.67 4.42
N GLU A 69 17.22 -2.11 4.03
CA GLU A 69 18.41 -1.25 3.98
C GLU A 69 18.26 -0.11 2.97
N ALA A 70 17.55 -0.34 1.86
CA ALA A 70 17.26 0.70 0.87
C ALA A 70 16.26 1.73 1.41
N ILE A 71 15.23 1.28 2.15
CA ILE A 71 14.27 2.16 2.81
C ILE A 71 14.98 2.99 3.89
N SER A 72 15.66 2.34 4.84
CA SER A 72 16.31 3.03 5.96
C SER A 72 17.47 3.92 5.52
N GLY A 73 18.18 3.53 4.46
CA GLY A 73 19.25 4.35 3.88
C GLY A 73 18.74 5.59 3.16
N ARG A 74 17.50 5.57 2.63
CA ARG A 74 16.91 6.71 1.93
C ARG A 74 16.11 7.63 2.85
N PHE A 75 15.30 7.06 3.72
CA PHE A 75 14.30 7.78 4.52
C PHE A 75 14.68 7.88 6.01
N GLY A 76 15.82 7.30 6.40
CA GLY A 76 16.21 7.19 7.80
C GLY A 76 15.39 6.15 8.55
N PHE A 77 15.51 6.18 9.87
CA PHE A 77 14.80 5.25 10.73
C PHE A 77 13.37 5.73 11.02
N PRO A 78 12.40 4.80 11.14
CA PRO A 78 11.03 5.17 11.45
C PRO A 78 10.88 5.67 12.88
N ALA A 79 9.79 6.39 13.15
CA ALA A 79 9.43 6.79 14.51
C ALA A 79 9.10 5.57 15.36
N TYR A 80 8.40 4.61 14.76
CA TYR A 80 8.07 3.33 15.38
C TYR A 80 8.23 2.17 14.41
N ARG A 81 8.47 0.99 14.97
CA ARG A 81 8.56 -0.26 14.22
C ARG A 81 7.87 -1.37 15.00
N ASP A 82 7.11 -2.19 14.28
CA ASP A 82 6.62 -3.50 14.74
C ASP A 82 7.29 -4.65 13.98
N SER A 83 6.78 -5.87 14.08
CA SER A 83 7.36 -7.05 13.40
C SER A 83 7.29 -7.03 11.88
N VAL A 84 6.40 -6.24 11.29
CA VAL A 84 6.08 -6.22 9.86
C VAL A 84 5.91 -4.81 9.28
N SER A 85 6.07 -3.75 10.07
CA SER A 85 5.75 -2.38 9.67
C SER A 85 6.74 -1.34 10.22
N ASP A 86 7.01 -0.33 9.39
CA ASP A 86 7.74 0.88 9.77
C ASP A 86 6.81 2.09 9.68
N TYR A 87 6.77 2.89 10.75
CA TYR A 87 5.88 4.03 10.89
C TYR A 87 6.65 5.35 10.85
N TYR A 88 6.36 6.16 9.84
CA TYR A 88 6.96 7.47 9.63
C TYR A 88 5.91 8.57 9.80
N LYS A 89 6.30 9.67 10.42
CA LYS A 89 5.45 10.86 10.57
C LYS A 89 5.49 11.72 9.32
N LEU A 90 4.36 12.36 9.04
CA LEU A 90 4.25 13.40 8.05
C LEU A 90 4.09 14.76 8.74
N PRO A 91 4.58 15.87 8.15
CA PRO A 91 4.50 17.21 8.74
C PRO A 91 3.07 17.71 9.03
N ASN A 92 2.07 17.10 8.40
CA ASN A 92 0.65 17.40 8.61
C ASN A 92 0.02 16.57 9.76
N GLY A 93 0.82 15.87 10.55
CA GLY A 93 0.36 15.02 11.66
C GLY A 93 -0.17 13.65 11.23
N ARG A 94 -0.15 13.33 9.94
CA ARG A 94 -0.49 12.01 9.40
C ARG A 94 0.72 11.08 9.43
N TRP A 95 0.51 9.85 8.99
CA TRP A 95 1.50 8.79 9.02
C TRP A 95 1.64 8.09 7.67
N VAL A 96 2.85 7.62 7.41
CA VAL A 96 3.14 6.62 6.37
C VAL A 96 3.57 5.35 7.05
N VAL A 97 2.96 4.24 6.66
CA VAL A 97 3.33 2.92 7.14
C VAL A 97 3.86 2.12 5.98
N ILE A 98 5.12 1.69 6.07
CA ILE A 98 5.75 0.79 5.10
C ILE A 98 5.61 -0.64 5.62
N GLN A 99 5.06 -1.53 4.79
CA GLN A 99 4.78 -2.92 5.15
C GLN A 99 5.86 -3.85 4.62
N TYR A 100 6.21 -4.88 5.40
CA TYR A 100 7.29 -5.81 5.14
C TYR A 100 6.83 -7.26 5.13
N ALA A 101 7.38 -8.02 4.19
CA ALA A 101 7.45 -9.48 4.24
C ALA A 101 8.91 -9.87 4.55
N GLY A 102 9.22 -10.19 5.81
CA GLY A 102 10.60 -10.38 6.26
C GLY A 102 11.41 -9.08 6.18
N LYS A 103 12.48 -9.07 5.37
CA LYS A 103 13.32 -7.87 5.15
C LYS A 103 12.95 -7.07 3.91
N THR A 104 11.85 -7.43 3.25
CA THR A 104 11.43 -6.85 1.98
C THR A 104 10.19 -6.00 2.19
N ALA A 105 10.30 -4.70 1.95
CA ALA A 105 9.16 -3.80 1.90
C ALA A 105 8.31 -4.14 0.67
N THR A 106 7.02 -4.38 0.88
CA THR A 106 6.08 -4.82 -0.16
C THR A 106 5.07 -3.75 -0.56
N GLY A 107 4.92 -2.70 0.26
CA GLY A 107 4.00 -1.61 -0.02
C GLY A 107 4.06 -0.52 1.04
N LEU A 108 3.21 0.49 0.83
CA LEU A 108 2.98 1.56 1.80
C LEU A 108 1.48 1.85 1.92
N LYS A 109 1.06 2.35 3.09
CA LYS A 109 -0.26 2.96 3.32
C LYS A 109 -0.06 4.34 3.95
N PHE A 110 -0.92 5.29 3.57
CA PHE A 110 -1.08 6.54 4.32
C PHE A 110 -2.16 6.32 5.36
N SER A 111 -1.92 6.80 6.57
CA SER A 111 -2.88 6.72 7.65
C SER A 111 -2.99 8.06 8.34
N ASP A 112 -4.20 8.42 8.76
CA ASP A 112 -4.42 9.61 9.59
C ASP A 112 -4.03 9.33 11.05
N SER A 113 -3.73 8.06 11.38
CA SER A 113 -3.25 7.59 12.68
C SER A 113 -2.02 6.69 12.53
N GLY A 114 -1.13 6.67 13.53
CA GLY A 114 0.12 5.91 13.49
C GLY A 114 -0.03 4.40 13.70
N ASP A 115 -1.17 3.81 13.33
CA ASP A 115 -1.57 2.42 13.60
C ASP A 115 -1.64 1.53 12.33
#